data_AF-A0A7W7I2L8-F1
#
_entry.id   AF-A0A7W7I2L8-F1
#
_cell.length_a   1.000
_cell.length_b   1.000
_cell.length_c   1.000
_cell.angle_alpha   90.00
_cell.angle_beta   90.00
_cell.angle_gamma   90.00
#
_symmetry.space_group_name_H-M   'P 1'
#
loop_
_entity.id
_entity.type
_entity.pdbx_description
1 polymer ?
#
loop_
_entity_poly.entity_id
_entity_poly.type
_entity_poly.pdbx_seq_one_letter_code
_entity_poly.pdbx_strand_id
1 'polypeptide(L)'
;MYGAAGIFHGPVTVGGRSPVAWPLRVGVVPPPAAGRQARPADEELVAAARDHYQRLCATSIAVLGPDHRDTLTCRLHLANGQGQAGDVGGAATAFEHLLADCLRVLGPDRPETLAARHNLAFWRAAAGDPAGAADAFEQVLTDRLRLLGSDDPDTLNARHNIAFWRGEAGDAAGAADAFELLLPDYVRVLGADHPDTLLTRGNLARRRGEAGAVAAFELLLADYVRVLGPDHPDTLSARHNLAGLRGDAGDAVGAVAALELLLADCLRVFGPDHPDTRTCRGSLARRQADAGSDRPRRTAESVHYDPRMALLYRAELKPSKLELVAAWLPGRPWFEGPATAAIERVAAYRFDDPAGEVGIETLLVRFGDGPIHQVPLTYRGAPLDDGGDWLVGTMEHSVLGRRWVYDALGDPVYLAALAGAFAGEPQAEEFIEVDGELELRAPSMAITGSGAVPEGRAATVVRRLGDDATAAGATLTGTWDGRTAPTLLAYAE
;
A
#
# COMPACT_ATOMS: atom_id res chain seq x y z
N MET A 1 20.22 -0.38 -2.07
CA MET A 1 20.68 -1.34 -1.05
C MET A 1 20.24 -0.84 0.33
N TYR A 2 18.92 -0.73 0.56
CA TYR A 2 18.35 -0.18 1.79
C TYR A 2 17.92 -1.33 2.70
N GLY A 3 18.31 -1.27 3.97
CA GLY A 3 18.10 -2.33 4.94
C GLY A 3 16.70 -2.33 5.55
N ALA A 4 16.20 -3.52 5.88
CA ALA A 4 14.99 -3.68 6.67
C ALA A 4 15.22 -3.16 8.10
N ALA A 5 14.43 -2.17 8.51
CA ALA A 5 14.44 -1.60 9.85
C ALA A 5 13.04 -1.72 10.48
N GLY A 6 12.76 -2.91 10.99
CA GLY A 6 11.58 -3.22 11.79
C GLY A 6 11.86 -4.49 12.60
N ILE A 7 11.58 -4.47 13.90
CA ILE A 7 11.72 -5.62 14.82
C ILE A 7 13.16 -6.09 15.09
N PHE A 8 14.16 -5.19 15.23
CA PHE A 8 15.37 -5.48 16.03
C PHE A 8 16.03 -4.21 16.57
N HIS A 9 15.86 -3.93 17.87
CA HIS A 9 16.79 -3.04 18.61
C HIS A 9 17.90 -3.89 19.26
N GLY A 10 18.86 -4.30 18.43
CA GLY A 10 20.18 -4.72 18.90
C GLY A 10 21.10 -3.50 19.12
N PRO A 11 22.06 -3.54 20.07
CA PRO A 11 22.89 -2.38 20.38
C PRO A 11 23.98 -2.14 19.32
N VAL A 12 23.95 -0.98 18.66
CA VAL A 12 25.07 -0.51 17.83
C VAL A 12 26.01 0.33 18.69
N THR A 13 27.18 -0.20 19.00
CA THR A 13 28.26 0.52 19.69
C THR A 13 29.29 1.06 18.70
N VAL A 14 29.45 2.38 18.65
CA VAL A 14 30.64 3.04 18.08
C VAL A 14 31.01 4.24 18.96
N GLY A 15 32.26 4.28 19.45
CA GLY A 15 32.87 5.56 19.85
C GLY A 15 32.75 6.03 21.31
N GLY A 16 33.23 5.23 22.27
CA GLY A 16 34.07 5.75 23.38
C GLY A 16 33.56 6.88 24.28
N ARG A 17 32.53 6.63 25.11
CA ARG A 17 32.43 7.05 26.53
C ARG A 17 31.23 6.35 27.18
N SER A 18 31.39 5.77 28.36
CA SER A 18 30.26 5.21 29.12
C SER A 18 29.41 6.36 29.67
N PRO A 19 28.07 6.26 29.58
CA PRO A 19 27.34 5.86 30.78
C PRO A 19 26.19 4.89 30.52
N VAL A 20 25.73 4.31 31.62
CA VAL A 20 24.54 3.47 31.83
C VAL A 20 23.34 3.93 30.96
N ALA A 21 23.00 3.15 29.93
CA ALA A 21 21.82 3.34 29.08
C ALA A 21 21.11 1.99 28.88
N TRP A 22 19.81 1.94 29.18
CA TRP A 22 18.99 0.73 29.19
C TRP A 22 18.55 0.36 27.75
N PRO A 23 18.97 -0.79 27.16
CA PRO A 23 18.67 -1.14 25.78
C PRO A 23 17.46 -2.09 25.65
N LEU A 24 16.48 -1.98 26.54
CA LEU A 24 15.25 -2.81 26.53
C LEU A 24 14.00 -1.95 26.33
N ARG A 25 14.04 -0.98 25.41
CA ARG A 25 12.81 -0.32 24.95
C ARG A 25 11.94 -1.35 24.24
N VAL A 26 10.74 -1.55 24.76
CA VAL A 26 9.71 -2.28 24.05
C VAL A 26 8.97 -1.23 23.22
N GLY A 27 9.22 -1.20 21.90
CA GLY A 27 8.36 -0.43 20.98
C GLY A 27 6.92 -0.94 21.06
N VAL A 28 5.92 -0.19 20.57
CA VAL A 28 4.54 -0.69 20.60
C VAL A 28 4.51 -2.00 19.84
N VAL A 29 4.28 -3.11 20.54
CA VAL A 29 4.20 -4.42 19.92
C VAL A 29 2.78 -4.50 19.36
N PRO A 30 2.56 -4.40 18.03
CA PRO A 30 1.25 -4.69 17.49
C PRO A 30 0.94 -6.15 17.84
N PRO A 31 -0.31 -6.50 18.17
CA PRO A 31 -0.66 -7.90 18.36
C PRO A 31 -0.25 -8.71 17.12
N PRO A 32 0.02 -10.01 17.25
CA PRO A 32 -0.12 -10.87 16.09
C PRO A 32 -1.60 -10.80 15.73
N ALA A 33 -1.96 -10.22 14.57
CA ALA A 33 -3.18 -10.65 13.90
C ALA A 33 -3.13 -12.18 13.85
N ALA A 34 -4.18 -12.92 14.28
CA ALA A 34 -4.10 -14.33 14.69
C ALA A 34 -3.69 -15.31 13.56
N GLY A 35 -2.60 -16.09 13.77
CA GLY A 35 -1.40 -15.28 13.61
C GLY A 35 0.00 -15.77 13.37
N ARG A 36 0.88 -14.76 13.59
CA ARG A 36 1.91 -14.33 12.63
C ARG A 36 3.01 -15.35 12.35
N GLN A 37 3.48 -15.29 11.12
CA GLN A 37 4.48 -16.11 10.44
C GLN A 37 5.06 -15.17 9.40
N ALA A 38 6.37 -14.87 9.45
CA ALA A 38 6.96 -13.73 8.74
C ALA A 38 7.15 -13.98 7.22
N ARG A 39 7.78 -13.06 6.47
CA ARG A 39 8.18 -13.31 5.06
C ARG A 39 8.99 -14.63 5.00
N PRO A 40 9.03 -15.44 3.95
CA PRO A 40 9.87 -16.64 3.93
C PRO A 40 11.36 -16.36 4.24
N ALA A 41 11.90 -15.22 3.79
CA ALA A 41 13.24 -14.76 4.18
C ALA A 41 13.34 -14.32 5.65
N ASP A 42 12.26 -13.77 6.22
CA ASP A 42 12.15 -13.42 7.64
C ASP A 42 11.78 -14.64 8.51
N GLU A 43 11.21 -15.73 7.97
CA GLU A 43 10.97 -17.01 8.64
C GLU A 43 12.28 -17.78 8.75
N GLU A 44 13.10 -17.79 7.69
CA GLU A 44 14.50 -18.20 7.80
C GLU A 44 15.25 -17.32 8.81
N LEU A 45 15.03 -16.00 8.83
CA LEU A 45 15.66 -15.10 9.80
C LEU A 45 15.17 -15.34 11.24
N VAL A 46 13.88 -15.57 11.47
CA VAL A 46 13.26 -15.84 12.77
C VAL A 46 13.63 -17.24 13.25
N ALA A 47 13.68 -18.23 12.36
CA ALA A 47 14.19 -19.56 12.68
C ALA A 47 15.69 -19.53 13.00
N ALA A 48 16.50 -18.81 12.22
CA ALA A 48 17.92 -18.62 12.49
C ALA A 48 18.18 -17.82 13.77
N ALA A 49 17.37 -16.81 14.07
CA ALA A 49 17.41 -16.05 15.32
C ALA A 49 16.97 -16.92 16.50
N ARG A 50 15.89 -17.69 16.39
CA ARG A 50 15.44 -18.67 17.40
C ARG A 50 16.55 -19.68 17.66
N ASP A 51 17.14 -20.28 16.63
CA ASP A 51 18.24 -21.24 16.76
C ASP A 51 19.52 -20.59 17.33
N HIS A 52 19.80 -19.33 16.98
CA HIS A 52 20.88 -18.55 17.57
C HIS A 52 20.63 -18.32 19.07
N TYR A 53 19.44 -17.86 19.46
CA TYR A 53 19.08 -17.65 20.87
C TYR A 53 18.97 -18.96 21.64
N GLN A 54 18.57 -20.09 21.03
CA GLN A 54 18.65 -21.41 21.64
C GLN A 54 20.10 -21.80 21.98
N ARG A 55 21.02 -21.66 21.01
CA ARG A 55 22.46 -21.90 21.25
C ARG A 55 23.03 -20.94 22.29
N LEU A 56 22.69 -19.65 22.20
CA LEU A 56 23.16 -18.62 23.14
C LEU A 56 22.63 -18.86 24.55
N CYS A 57 21.35 -19.22 24.73
CA CYS A 57 20.78 -19.67 26.00
C CYS A 57 21.54 -20.88 26.55
N ALA A 58 21.76 -21.92 25.75
CA ALA A 58 22.47 -23.12 26.20
C ALA A 58 23.91 -22.80 26.65
N THR A 59 24.64 -21.97 25.89
CA THR A 59 25.98 -21.49 26.26
C THR A 59 25.94 -20.62 27.52
N SER A 60 24.98 -19.70 27.64
CA SER A 60 24.81 -18.82 28.80
C SER A 60 24.50 -19.61 30.08
N ILE A 61 23.63 -20.62 30.00
CA ILE A 61 23.35 -21.55 31.11
C ILE A 61 24.62 -22.31 31.51
N ALA A 62 25.42 -22.79 30.55
CA ALA A 62 26.64 -23.55 30.82
C ALA A 62 27.80 -22.71 31.39
N VAL A 63 27.92 -21.43 30.99
CA VAL A 63 29.04 -20.55 31.37
C VAL A 63 28.70 -19.65 32.57
N LEU A 64 27.49 -19.09 32.60
CA LEU A 64 27.06 -18.08 33.59
C LEU A 64 26.06 -18.65 34.61
N GLY A 65 25.42 -19.78 34.28
CA GLY A 65 24.35 -20.38 35.09
C GLY A 65 22.94 -19.96 34.66
N PRO A 66 21.90 -20.71 35.08
CA PRO A 66 20.51 -20.45 34.70
C PRO A 66 19.95 -19.14 35.28
N ASP A 67 20.49 -18.71 36.42
CA ASP A 67 20.07 -17.51 37.16
C ASP A 67 20.85 -16.24 36.76
N HIS A 68 21.80 -16.31 35.82
CA HIS A 68 22.51 -15.10 35.42
C HIS A 68 21.57 -14.15 34.66
N ARG A 69 21.68 -12.84 34.93
CA ARG A 69 20.88 -11.80 34.27
C ARG A 69 20.87 -11.96 32.75
N ASP A 70 22.04 -12.15 32.15
CA ASP A 70 22.15 -12.29 30.69
C ASP A 70 21.52 -13.59 30.18
N THR A 71 21.51 -14.67 30.98
CA THR A 71 20.75 -15.89 30.67
C THR A 71 19.25 -15.63 30.65
N LEU A 72 18.73 -14.83 31.59
CA LEU A 72 17.33 -14.42 31.63
C LEU A 72 16.97 -13.53 30.42
N THR A 73 17.86 -12.61 30.02
CA THR A 73 17.70 -11.81 28.79
C THR A 73 17.71 -12.69 27.54
N CYS A 74 18.60 -13.68 27.43
CA CYS A 74 18.60 -14.62 26.30
C CYS A 74 17.30 -15.44 26.25
N ARG A 75 16.79 -15.88 27.40
CA ARG A 75 15.49 -16.58 27.52
C ARG A 75 14.32 -15.70 27.10
N LEU A 76 14.35 -14.39 27.37
CA LEU A 76 13.35 -13.43 26.90
C LEU A 76 13.28 -13.39 25.37
N HIS A 77 14.44 -13.26 24.71
CA HIS A 77 14.50 -13.22 23.25
C HIS A 77 14.10 -14.55 22.62
N LEU A 78 14.47 -15.67 23.24
CA LEU A 78 14.04 -17.01 22.80
C LEU A 78 12.51 -17.17 22.89
N ALA A 79 11.89 -16.80 24.01
CA ALA A 79 10.44 -16.90 24.20
C ALA A 79 9.66 -16.02 23.21
N ASN A 80 10.14 -14.79 22.92
CA ASN A 80 9.55 -13.96 21.86
C ASN A 80 9.70 -14.58 20.47
N GLY A 81 10.88 -15.14 20.15
CA GLY A 81 11.10 -15.82 18.87
C GLY A 81 10.21 -17.06 18.68
N GLN A 82 9.85 -17.77 19.77
CA GLN A 82 8.87 -18.87 19.72
C GLN A 82 7.47 -18.37 19.37
N GLY A 83 7.00 -17.31 20.05
CA GLY A 83 5.67 -16.75 19.80
C GLY A 83 5.54 -16.14 18.40
N GLN A 84 6.59 -15.49 17.91
CA GLN A 84 6.69 -14.96 16.55
C GLN A 84 6.74 -16.05 15.46
N ALA A 85 7.14 -17.28 15.82
CA ALA A 85 7.08 -18.45 14.95
C ALA A 85 5.73 -19.18 15.01
N GLY A 86 4.72 -18.62 15.70
CA GLY A 86 3.36 -19.15 15.81
C GLY A 86 3.07 -19.95 17.08
N ASP A 87 4.08 -20.27 17.91
CA ASP A 87 3.89 -20.97 19.19
C ASP A 87 3.47 -20.00 20.31
N VAL A 88 2.28 -19.43 20.17
CA VAL A 88 1.71 -18.44 21.11
C VAL A 88 1.56 -19.01 22.52
N GLY A 89 1.10 -20.26 22.64
CA GLY A 89 0.91 -20.93 23.93
C GLY A 89 2.22 -21.31 24.61
N GLY A 90 3.21 -21.79 23.86
CA GLY A 90 4.55 -22.06 24.38
C GLY A 90 5.30 -20.78 24.75
N ALA A 91 5.12 -19.69 24.01
CA ALA A 91 5.66 -18.38 24.37
C ALA A 91 5.07 -17.86 25.68
N ALA A 92 3.75 -17.87 25.85
CA ALA A 92 3.11 -17.49 27.11
C ALA A 92 3.66 -18.31 28.29
N THR A 93 3.71 -19.64 28.14
CA THR A 93 4.27 -20.57 29.14
C THR A 93 5.74 -20.26 29.46
N ALA A 94 6.58 -20.00 28.45
CA ALA A 94 7.97 -19.64 28.63
C ALA A 94 8.13 -18.31 29.38
N PHE A 95 7.25 -17.33 29.11
CA PHE A 95 7.21 -16.06 29.82
C PHE A 95 6.72 -16.18 31.27
N GLU A 96 5.82 -17.11 31.60
CA GLU A 96 5.44 -17.40 32.99
C GLU A 96 6.63 -17.93 33.81
N HIS A 97 7.35 -18.92 33.27
CA HIS A 97 8.56 -19.45 33.91
C HIS A 97 9.66 -18.40 34.01
N LEU A 98 9.89 -17.62 32.96
CA LEU A 98 10.87 -16.53 32.97
C LEU A 98 10.51 -15.45 33.99
N LEU A 99 9.24 -15.05 34.10
CA LEU A 99 8.79 -14.07 35.07
C LEU A 99 9.01 -14.56 36.51
N ALA A 100 8.72 -15.83 36.80
CA ALA A 100 8.98 -16.42 38.11
C ALA A 100 10.48 -16.37 38.47
N ASP A 101 11.37 -16.68 37.52
CA ASP A 101 12.82 -16.58 37.73
C ASP A 101 13.30 -15.12 37.87
N CYS A 102 12.82 -14.21 37.03
CA CYS A 102 13.14 -12.78 37.15
C CYS A 102 12.68 -12.21 38.51
N LEU A 103 11.49 -12.57 38.99
CA LEU A 103 11.02 -12.15 40.32
C LEU A 103 11.87 -12.72 41.45
N ARG A 104 12.30 -13.98 41.35
CA ARG A 104 13.15 -14.66 42.34
C ARG A 104 14.57 -14.12 42.40
N VAL A 105 15.17 -13.80 41.25
CA VAL A 105 16.59 -13.46 41.11
C VAL A 105 16.83 -11.95 41.06
N LEU A 106 16.04 -11.24 40.25
CA LEU A 106 16.23 -9.82 39.95
C LEU A 106 15.32 -8.93 40.81
N GLY A 107 14.17 -9.45 41.23
CA GLY A 107 13.13 -8.72 41.97
C GLY A 107 12.11 -8.03 41.05
N PRO A 108 11.04 -7.44 41.61
CA PRO A 108 9.90 -6.90 40.84
C PRO A 108 10.28 -5.71 39.94
N ASP A 109 11.14 -4.82 40.43
CA ASP A 109 11.39 -3.50 39.85
C ASP A 109 12.45 -3.50 38.73
N ARG A 110 13.00 -4.66 38.37
CA ARG A 110 14.04 -4.74 37.34
C ARG A 110 13.45 -4.71 35.93
N PRO A 111 14.11 -4.05 34.96
CA PRO A 111 13.62 -3.92 33.59
C PRO A 111 13.30 -5.27 32.95
N GLU A 112 14.13 -6.27 33.19
CA GLU A 112 13.95 -7.63 32.68
C GLU A 112 12.67 -8.28 33.24
N THR A 113 12.34 -8.00 34.51
CA THR A 113 11.09 -8.44 35.15
C THR A 113 9.89 -7.71 34.57
N LEU A 114 9.97 -6.39 34.37
CA LEU A 114 8.90 -5.60 33.75
C LEU A 114 8.68 -5.99 32.29
N ALA A 115 9.75 -6.26 31.54
CA ALA A 115 9.69 -6.77 30.18
C ALA A 115 9.07 -8.18 30.13
N ALA A 116 9.43 -9.08 31.05
CA ALA A 116 8.79 -10.39 31.16
C ALA A 116 7.28 -10.27 31.48
N ARG A 117 6.86 -9.37 32.39
CA ARG A 117 5.44 -9.08 32.66
C ARG A 117 4.71 -8.56 31.43
N HIS A 118 5.30 -7.59 30.72
CA HIS A 118 4.72 -6.99 29.51
C HIS A 118 4.51 -8.04 28.40
N ASN A 119 5.55 -8.83 28.09
CA ASN A 119 5.44 -9.86 27.05
C ASN A 119 4.51 -11.02 27.50
N LEU A 120 4.45 -11.35 28.80
CA LEU A 120 3.48 -12.32 29.30
C LEU A 120 2.02 -11.86 29.08
N ALA A 121 1.71 -10.60 29.42
CA ALA A 121 0.40 -10.01 29.17
C ALA A 121 0.03 -10.06 27.68
N PHE A 122 0.99 -9.69 26.82
CA PHE A 122 0.86 -9.75 25.36
C PHE A 122 0.57 -11.16 24.82
N TRP A 123 1.36 -12.17 25.19
CA TRP A 123 1.19 -13.53 24.66
C TRP A 123 -0.06 -14.23 25.23
N ARG A 124 -0.49 -13.91 26.45
CA ARG A 124 -1.81 -14.34 26.96
C ARG A 124 -2.98 -13.71 26.20
N ALA A 125 -2.86 -12.43 25.83
CA ALA A 125 -3.83 -11.76 24.97
C ALA A 125 -3.98 -12.47 23.61
N ALA A 126 -2.83 -12.74 22.97
CA ALA A 126 -2.76 -13.45 21.69
C ALA A 126 -3.26 -14.91 21.80
N ALA A 127 -3.22 -15.53 22.98
CA ALA A 127 -3.79 -16.85 23.26
C ALA A 127 -5.32 -16.85 23.44
N GLY A 128 -5.98 -15.68 23.41
CA GLY A 128 -7.44 -15.56 23.43
C GLY A 128 -8.04 -14.92 24.69
N ASP A 129 -7.25 -14.28 25.56
CA ASP A 129 -7.73 -13.56 26.75
C ASP A 129 -7.46 -12.04 26.66
N PRO A 130 -8.23 -11.28 25.86
CA PRO A 130 -8.04 -9.83 25.72
C PRO A 130 -8.41 -9.04 26.98
N ALA A 131 -9.33 -9.55 27.81
CA ALA A 131 -9.75 -8.88 29.04
C ALA A 131 -8.68 -9.02 30.14
N GLY A 132 -8.23 -10.25 30.43
CA GLY A 132 -7.15 -10.48 31.40
C GLY A 132 -5.81 -9.89 30.96
N ALA A 133 -5.60 -9.71 29.66
CA ALA A 133 -4.47 -8.95 29.13
C ALA A 133 -4.53 -7.46 29.49
N ALA A 134 -5.68 -6.80 29.34
CA ALA A 134 -5.85 -5.40 29.73
C ALA A 134 -5.54 -5.20 31.23
N ASP A 135 -6.10 -6.06 32.10
CA ASP A 135 -5.83 -6.07 33.54
C ASP A 135 -4.34 -6.28 33.86
N ALA A 136 -3.66 -7.16 33.12
CA ALA A 136 -2.23 -7.41 33.27
C ALA A 136 -1.38 -6.20 32.81
N PHE A 137 -1.79 -5.50 31.75
CA PHE A 137 -1.13 -4.27 31.32
C PHE A 137 -1.36 -3.09 32.28
N GLU A 138 -2.50 -3.03 32.99
CA GLU A 138 -2.71 -2.03 34.06
C GLU A 138 -1.74 -2.19 35.24
N GLN A 139 -1.41 -3.43 35.60
CA GLN A 139 -0.36 -3.71 36.59
C GLN A 139 1.01 -3.25 36.09
N VAL A 140 1.36 -3.57 34.84
CA VAL A 140 2.61 -3.10 34.20
C VAL A 140 2.66 -1.58 34.11
N LEU A 141 1.54 -0.91 33.80
CA LEU A 141 1.44 0.54 33.75
C LEU A 141 1.66 1.16 35.14
N THR A 142 1.11 0.56 36.19
CA THR A 142 1.29 1.03 37.58
C THR A 142 2.78 1.03 37.98
N ASP A 143 3.50 -0.04 37.67
CA ASP A 143 4.94 -0.12 37.93
C ASP A 143 5.76 0.83 37.04
N ARG A 144 5.43 0.94 35.75
CA ARG A 144 6.12 1.86 34.82
C ARG A 144 5.90 3.33 35.18
N LEU A 145 4.70 3.73 35.60
CA LEU A 145 4.43 5.08 36.13
C LEU A 145 5.27 5.39 37.38
N ARG A 146 5.41 4.42 38.29
CA ARG A 146 6.22 4.56 39.52
C ARG A 146 7.72 4.65 39.24
N LEU A 147 8.22 3.90 38.26
CA LEU A 147 9.66 3.72 38.04
C LEU A 147 10.25 4.60 36.93
N LEU A 148 9.47 4.87 35.87
CA LEU A 148 9.90 5.57 34.65
C LEU A 148 9.17 6.90 34.44
N GLY A 149 7.97 7.06 35.01
CA GLY A 149 7.12 8.25 34.87
C GLY A 149 6.15 8.17 33.68
N SER A 150 5.29 9.20 33.55
CA SER A 150 4.22 9.27 32.53
C SER A 150 4.71 9.35 31.09
N ASP A 151 5.88 9.97 30.92
CA ASP A 151 6.42 10.39 29.62
C ASP A 151 7.41 9.39 29.03
N ASP A 152 7.72 8.31 29.77
CA ASP A 152 8.60 7.28 29.24
C ASP A 152 7.88 6.48 28.12
N PRO A 153 8.55 6.19 26.99
CA PRO A 153 7.94 5.46 25.88
C PRO A 153 7.39 4.08 26.26
N ASP A 154 8.01 3.36 27.20
CA ASP A 154 7.48 2.09 27.69
C ASP A 154 6.17 2.30 28.50
N THR A 155 6.02 3.43 29.20
CA THR A 155 4.76 3.82 29.87
C THR A 155 3.67 4.15 28.86
N LEU A 156 4.00 4.92 27.80
CA LEU A 156 3.06 5.23 26.71
C LEU A 156 2.63 3.95 25.96
N ASN A 157 3.54 3.00 25.77
CA ASN A 157 3.25 1.69 25.19
C ASN A 157 2.29 0.87 26.06
N ALA A 158 2.48 0.85 27.39
CA ALA A 158 1.54 0.19 28.28
C ALA A 158 0.11 0.80 28.18
N ARG A 159 0.01 2.14 28.12
CA ARG A 159 -1.27 2.84 27.86
C ARG A 159 -1.89 2.45 26.51
N HIS A 160 -1.10 2.35 25.45
CA HIS A 160 -1.56 1.93 24.12
C HIS A 160 -2.12 0.51 24.16
N ASN A 161 -1.41 -0.42 24.79
CA ASN A 161 -1.85 -1.81 24.89
C ASN A 161 -3.15 -1.96 25.69
N ILE A 162 -3.33 -1.23 26.79
CA ILE A 162 -4.60 -1.23 27.55
C ILE A 162 -5.77 -0.76 26.66
N ALA A 163 -5.61 0.36 25.96
CA ALA A 163 -6.62 0.87 25.04
C ALA A 163 -6.92 -0.12 23.89
N PHE A 164 -5.88 -0.75 23.34
CA PHE A 164 -6.02 -1.75 22.29
C PHE A 164 -6.85 -2.95 22.77
N TRP A 165 -6.43 -3.61 23.85
CA TRP A 165 -7.01 -4.87 24.33
C TRP A 165 -8.41 -4.70 24.94
N ARG A 166 -8.70 -3.57 25.61
CA ARG A 166 -10.07 -3.23 26.04
C ARG A 166 -11.03 -3.19 24.84
N GLY A 167 -10.60 -2.60 23.73
CA GLY A 167 -11.42 -2.55 22.53
C GLY A 167 -11.56 -3.89 21.80
N GLU A 168 -10.59 -4.82 21.91
CA GLU A 168 -10.75 -6.20 21.43
C GLU A 168 -11.61 -7.06 22.38
N ALA A 169 -11.68 -6.69 23.68
CA ALA A 169 -12.63 -7.23 24.65
C ALA A 169 -14.07 -6.64 24.49
N GLY A 170 -14.27 -5.72 23.55
CA GLY A 170 -15.59 -5.17 23.17
C GLY A 170 -15.82 -3.70 23.52
N ASP A 171 -14.95 -3.05 24.31
CA ASP A 171 -15.05 -1.63 24.65
C ASP A 171 -14.45 -0.74 23.55
N ALA A 172 -15.07 -0.72 22.38
CA ALA A 172 -14.58 0.04 21.23
C ALA A 172 -14.57 1.56 21.46
N ALA A 173 -15.55 2.08 22.21
CA ALA A 173 -15.67 3.50 22.55
C ALA A 173 -14.63 3.94 23.58
N GLY A 174 -14.50 3.25 24.72
CA GLY A 174 -13.47 3.56 25.70
C GLY A 174 -12.05 3.36 25.17
N ALA A 175 -11.84 2.46 24.21
CA ALA A 175 -10.60 2.36 23.45
C ALA A 175 -10.33 3.60 22.59
N ALA A 176 -11.33 4.15 21.90
CA ALA A 176 -11.18 5.39 21.13
C ALA A 176 -10.76 6.55 22.05
N ASP A 177 -11.54 6.81 23.11
CA ASP A 177 -11.27 7.87 24.10
C ASP A 177 -9.85 7.76 24.70
N ALA A 178 -9.42 6.53 25.02
CA ALA A 178 -8.08 6.28 25.55
C ALA A 178 -6.97 6.55 24.52
N PHE A 179 -7.17 6.25 23.23
CA PHE A 179 -6.22 6.61 22.18
C PHE A 179 -6.20 8.13 21.91
N GLU A 180 -7.35 8.82 22.00
CA GLU A 180 -7.42 10.29 21.87
C GLU A 180 -6.62 11.00 22.96
N LEU A 181 -6.73 10.54 24.21
CA LEU A 181 -5.98 11.07 25.34
C LEU A 181 -4.48 10.71 25.29
N LEU A 182 -4.11 9.64 24.60
CA LEU A 182 -2.73 9.15 24.52
C LEU A 182 -1.95 9.74 23.34
N LEU A 183 -2.62 10.07 22.22
CA LEU A 183 -1.97 10.56 21.02
C LEU A 183 -1.16 11.87 21.22
N PRO A 184 -1.63 12.88 21.97
CA PRO A 184 -0.84 14.09 22.24
C PRO A 184 0.47 13.80 22.99
N ASP A 185 0.49 12.81 23.88
CA ASP A 185 1.72 12.40 24.58
C ASP A 185 2.72 11.75 23.62
N TYR A 186 2.25 10.88 22.71
CA TYR A 186 3.11 10.29 21.69
C TYR A 186 3.69 11.34 20.74
N VAL A 187 2.88 12.27 20.25
CA VAL A 187 3.34 13.38 19.38
C VAL A 187 4.37 14.25 20.11
N ARG A 188 4.20 14.49 21.41
CA ARG A 188 5.10 15.30 22.25
C ARG A 188 6.42 14.58 22.57
N VAL A 189 6.39 13.29 22.87
CA VAL A 189 7.55 12.51 23.34
C VAL A 189 8.37 11.91 22.20
N LEU A 190 7.70 11.40 21.16
CA LEU A 190 8.34 10.68 20.05
C LEU A 190 8.27 11.43 18.70
N GLY A 191 7.34 12.38 18.56
CA GLY A 191 7.09 13.11 17.32
C GLY A 191 5.93 12.54 16.50
N ALA A 192 5.36 13.37 15.62
CA ALA A 192 4.18 13.03 14.81
C ALA A 192 4.44 11.89 13.81
N ASP A 193 5.68 11.78 13.33
CA ASP A 193 6.15 10.80 12.33
C ASP A 193 6.65 9.49 12.96
N HIS A 194 6.71 9.37 14.29
CA HIS A 194 7.21 8.15 14.91
C HIS A 194 6.28 6.95 14.64
N PRO A 195 6.80 5.75 14.37
CA PRO A 195 5.97 4.57 14.06
C PRO A 195 4.87 4.31 15.10
N ASP A 196 5.21 4.35 16.40
CA ASP A 196 4.23 4.21 17.50
C ASP A 196 3.12 5.30 17.49
N THR A 197 3.44 6.52 17.05
CA THR A 197 2.49 7.63 16.90
C THR A 197 1.54 7.36 15.74
N LEU A 198 2.06 6.89 14.60
CA LEU A 198 1.25 6.51 13.43
C LEU A 198 0.36 5.31 13.75
N LEU A 199 0.87 4.31 14.48
CA LEU A 199 0.10 3.14 14.94
C LEU A 199 -1.04 3.56 15.88
N THR A 200 -0.79 4.50 16.78
CA THR A 200 -1.82 5.09 17.65
C THR A 200 -2.89 5.84 16.85
N ARG A 201 -2.50 6.63 15.83
CA ARG A 201 -3.44 7.28 14.89
C ARG A 201 -4.32 6.27 14.15
N GLY A 202 -3.74 5.17 13.68
CA GLY A 202 -4.45 4.12 12.96
C GLY A 202 -5.44 3.35 13.82
N ASN A 203 -5.04 2.99 15.04
CA ASN A 203 -5.94 2.35 16.00
C ASN A 203 -7.09 3.28 16.43
N LEU A 204 -6.83 4.57 16.61
CA LEU A 204 -7.88 5.57 16.85
C LEU A 204 -8.86 5.68 15.67
N ALA A 205 -8.36 5.83 14.45
CA ALA A 205 -9.19 5.92 13.25
C ALA A 205 -10.07 4.65 13.06
N ARG A 206 -9.51 3.46 13.36
CA ARG A 206 -10.27 2.19 13.33
C ARG A 206 -11.40 2.15 14.37
N ARG A 207 -11.17 2.66 15.59
CA ARG A 207 -12.17 2.62 16.66
C ARG A 207 -13.31 3.63 16.48
N ARG A 208 -13.08 4.74 15.77
CA ARG A 208 -14.08 5.80 15.54
C ARG A 208 -15.13 5.46 14.46
N GLY A 209 -14.87 4.51 13.57
CA GLY A 209 -15.84 4.06 12.56
C GLY A 209 -16.08 5.05 11.40
N GLU A 210 -17.01 4.68 10.51
CA GLU A 210 -17.11 5.15 9.11
C GLU A 210 -17.12 6.68 8.87
N ALA A 211 -17.63 7.49 9.81
CA ALA A 211 -17.76 8.94 9.65
C ALA A 211 -16.38 9.66 9.65
N GLY A 212 -15.76 9.75 8.47
CA GLY A 212 -14.47 10.39 8.25
C GLY A 212 -13.24 9.49 8.43
N ALA A 213 -13.43 8.21 8.80
CA ALA A 213 -12.31 7.28 8.97
C ALA A 213 -11.55 7.00 7.67
N VAL A 214 -12.21 6.97 6.51
CA VAL A 214 -11.56 6.78 5.19
C VAL A 214 -10.52 7.89 4.95
N ALA A 215 -10.91 9.16 5.03
CA ALA A 215 -10.00 10.30 4.85
C ALA A 215 -8.88 10.34 5.92
N ALA A 216 -9.17 9.96 7.16
CA ALA A 216 -8.16 9.85 8.21
C ALA A 216 -7.13 8.73 7.92
N PHE A 217 -7.58 7.59 7.39
CA PHE A 217 -6.72 6.49 6.96
C PHE A 217 -5.93 6.79 5.69
N GLU A 218 -6.46 7.59 4.76
CA GLU A 218 -5.73 8.04 3.56
C GLU A 218 -4.55 8.95 3.92
N LEU A 219 -4.78 9.96 4.76
CA LEU A 219 -3.69 10.82 5.27
C LEU A 219 -2.66 10.01 6.07
N LEU A 220 -3.13 9.07 6.89
CA LEU A 220 -2.24 8.19 7.65
C LEU A 220 -1.46 7.23 6.75
N LEU A 221 -2.06 6.72 5.68
CA LEU A 221 -1.39 5.85 4.71
C LEU A 221 -0.29 6.62 3.95
N ALA A 222 -0.54 7.89 3.59
CA ALA A 222 0.49 8.75 3.02
C ALA A 222 1.68 8.95 3.99
N ASP A 223 1.42 9.15 5.28
CA ASP A 223 2.46 9.19 6.31
C ASP A 223 3.22 7.85 6.44
N TYR A 224 2.52 6.72 6.44
CA TYR A 224 3.15 5.39 6.49
C TYR A 224 4.04 5.11 5.27
N VAL A 225 3.56 5.38 4.05
CA VAL A 225 4.35 5.22 2.81
C VAL A 225 5.59 6.12 2.84
N ARG A 226 5.46 7.36 3.34
CA ARG A 226 6.57 8.31 3.46
C ARG A 226 7.63 7.91 4.50
N VAL A 227 7.20 7.43 5.66
CA VAL A 227 8.10 7.15 6.81
C VAL A 227 8.66 5.74 6.78
N LEU A 228 7.83 4.74 6.47
CA LEU A 228 8.18 3.31 6.53
C LEU A 228 8.39 2.67 5.15
N GLY A 229 7.86 3.29 4.09
CA GLY A 229 7.85 2.75 2.74
C GLY A 229 6.58 1.95 2.40
N PRO A 230 6.31 1.71 1.10
CA PRO A 230 5.10 1.03 0.64
C PRO A 230 5.02 -0.44 1.07
N ASP A 231 6.17 -1.10 1.19
CA ASP A 231 6.31 -2.54 1.50
C ASP A 231 6.34 -2.84 3.00
N HIS A 232 6.25 -1.82 3.88
CA HIS A 232 6.33 -2.05 5.32
C HIS A 232 5.05 -2.73 5.84
N PRO A 233 5.13 -3.70 6.79
CA PRO A 233 3.95 -4.42 7.28
C PRO A 233 2.83 -3.54 7.83
N ASP A 234 3.18 -2.44 8.51
CA ASP A 234 2.17 -1.49 9.02
C ASP A 234 1.52 -0.67 7.89
N THR A 235 2.26 -0.37 6.81
CA THR A 235 1.72 0.27 5.59
C THR A 235 0.74 -0.66 4.88
N LEU A 236 1.09 -1.94 4.75
CA LEU A 236 0.21 -2.98 4.15
C LEU A 236 -1.02 -3.23 5.03
N SER A 237 -0.86 -3.20 6.36
CA SER A 237 -1.98 -3.27 7.32
C SER A 237 -2.90 -2.04 7.24
N ALA A 238 -2.34 -0.84 7.05
CA ALA A 238 -3.11 0.38 6.84
C ALA A 238 -3.91 0.33 5.52
N ARG A 239 -3.32 -0.20 4.44
CA ARG A 239 -4.02 -0.47 3.17
C ARG A 239 -5.18 -1.46 3.34
N HIS A 240 -4.99 -2.53 4.13
CA HIS A 240 -6.06 -3.48 4.42
C HIS A 240 -7.26 -2.81 5.10
N ASN A 241 -6.98 -2.01 6.13
CA ASN A 241 -8.00 -1.32 6.91
C ASN A 241 -8.73 -0.26 6.08
N LEU A 242 -8.00 0.50 5.26
CA LEU A 242 -8.60 1.47 4.33
C LEU A 242 -9.52 0.80 3.30
N ALA A 243 -9.10 -0.34 2.72
CA ALA A 243 -9.94 -1.09 1.79
C ALA A 243 -11.20 -1.65 2.48
N GLY A 244 -11.08 -2.14 3.71
CA GLY A 244 -12.23 -2.54 4.53
C GLY A 244 -13.21 -1.39 4.74
N LEU A 245 -12.73 -0.25 5.24
CA LEU A 245 -13.54 0.93 5.54
C LEU A 245 -14.22 1.52 4.30
N ARG A 246 -13.55 1.52 3.13
CA ARG A 246 -14.18 1.93 1.87
C ARG A 246 -15.33 0.98 1.50
N GLY A 247 -15.13 -0.32 1.64
CA GLY A 247 -16.17 -1.33 1.39
C GLY A 247 -17.36 -1.23 2.34
N ASP A 248 -17.13 -0.90 3.61
CA ASP A 248 -18.20 -0.66 4.59
C ASP A 248 -18.94 0.66 4.32
N ALA A 249 -18.23 1.68 3.83
CA ALA A 249 -18.80 2.96 3.38
C ALA A 249 -19.51 2.91 2.00
N GLY A 250 -19.62 1.73 1.37
CA GLY A 250 -20.35 1.51 0.11
C GLY A 250 -19.49 1.28 -1.13
N ASP A 251 -18.19 1.59 -1.10
CA ASP A 251 -17.24 1.33 -2.20
C ASP A 251 -16.81 -0.16 -2.18
N ALA A 252 -17.76 -1.06 -2.42
CA ALA A 252 -17.52 -2.50 -2.44
C ALA A 252 -16.56 -2.92 -3.57
N VAL A 253 -16.61 -2.24 -4.72
CA VAL A 253 -15.78 -2.54 -5.90
C VAL A 253 -14.33 -2.07 -5.69
N GLY A 254 -14.13 -0.83 -5.25
CA GLY A 254 -12.80 -0.30 -4.93
C GLY A 254 -12.17 -1.00 -3.72
N ALA A 255 -12.96 -1.47 -2.75
CA ALA A 255 -12.48 -2.33 -1.67
C ALA A 255 -11.94 -3.67 -2.19
N VAL A 256 -12.64 -4.33 -3.13
CA VAL A 256 -12.17 -5.58 -3.76
C VAL A 256 -10.87 -5.32 -4.55
N ALA A 257 -10.85 -4.32 -5.42
CA ALA A 257 -9.66 -3.98 -6.20
C ALA A 257 -8.44 -3.61 -5.32
N ALA A 258 -8.66 -2.85 -4.25
CA ALA A 258 -7.60 -2.51 -3.29
C ALA A 258 -7.09 -3.74 -2.52
N LEU A 259 -7.98 -4.70 -2.19
CA LEU A 259 -7.60 -5.97 -1.56
C LEU A 259 -6.89 -6.93 -2.54
N GLU A 260 -7.16 -6.86 -3.84
CA GLU A 260 -6.44 -7.63 -4.87
C GLU A 260 -5.02 -7.13 -5.07
N LEU A 261 -4.84 -5.82 -5.24
CA LEU A 261 -3.52 -5.18 -5.28
C LEU A 261 -2.73 -5.43 -3.98
N LEU A 262 -3.39 -5.31 -2.83
CA LEU A 262 -2.78 -5.63 -1.54
C LEU A 262 -2.43 -7.12 -1.41
N LEU A 263 -3.24 -8.03 -1.96
CA LEU A 263 -2.93 -9.46 -1.94
C LEU A 263 -1.71 -9.77 -2.81
N ALA A 264 -1.55 -9.11 -3.97
CA ALA A 264 -0.35 -9.22 -4.80
C ALA A 264 0.90 -8.71 -4.05
N ASP A 265 0.83 -7.55 -3.40
CA ASP A 265 1.92 -7.03 -2.57
C ASP A 265 2.22 -7.93 -1.37
N CYS A 266 1.21 -8.43 -0.67
CA CYS A 266 1.40 -9.38 0.42
C CYS A 266 2.00 -10.70 -0.06
N LEU A 267 1.63 -11.21 -1.24
CA LEU A 267 2.26 -12.38 -1.85
C LEU A 267 3.74 -12.14 -2.19
N ARG A 268 4.07 -10.96 -2.73
CA ARG A 268 5.45 -10.56 -3.09
C ARG A 268 6.33 -10.32 -1.87
N VAL A 269 5.84 -9.57 -0.89
CA VAL A 269 6.57 -9.19 0.32
C VAL A 269 6.64 -10.38 1.28
N PHE A 270 5.49 -11.00 1.57
CA PHE A 270 5.35 -11.98 2.64
C PHE A 270 5.24 -13.44 2.21
N GLY A 271 4.98 -13.74 0.94
CA GLY A 271 4.71 -15.10 0.49
C GLY A 271 3.27 -15.58 0.79
N PRO A 272 2.95 -16.81 0.35
CA PRO A 272 1.57 -17.31 0.27
C PRO A 272 0.94 -17.74 1.59
N ASP A 273 1.76 -18.17 2.55
CA ASP A 273 1.32 -18.73 3.83
C ASP A 273 1.28 -17.71 4.97
N HIS A 274 1.86 -16.51 4.76
CA HIS A 274 1.87 -15.44 5.76
C HIS A 274 0.46 -15.08 6.23
N PRO A 275 0.21 -14.89 7.54
CA PRO A 275 -1.13 -14.70 8.08
C PRO A 275 -1.79 -13.41 7.63
N ASP A 276 -1.03 -12.35 7.36
CA ASP A 276 -1.57 -11.12 6.75
C ASP A 276 -1.94 -11.35 5.27
N THR A 277 -1.21 -12.18 4.52
CA THR A 277 -1.61 -12.64 3.16
C THR A 277 -2.89 -13.48 3.23
N ARG A 278 -3.00 -14.39 4.22
CA ARG A 278 -4.22 -15.18 4.46
C ARG A 278 -5.40 -14.32 4.89
N THR A 279 -5.17 -13.31 5.72
CA THR A 279 -6.18 -12.32 6.16
C THR A 279 -6.63 -11.47 4.98
N CYS A 280 -5.71 -10.98 4.15
CA CYS A 280 -6.03 -10.26 2.92
C CYS A 280 -6.88 -11.12 1.97
N ARG A 281 -6.48 -12.38 1.74
CA ARG A 281 -7.21 -13.35 0.92
C ARG A 281 -8.60 -13.67 1.49
N GLY A 282 -8.73 -13.79 2.80
CA GLY A 282 -10.00 -14.04 3.49
C GLY A 282 -10.95 -12.85 3.49
N SER A 283 -10.45 -11.63 3.66
CA SER A 283 -11.23 -10.39 3.51
C SER A 283 -11.65 -10.18 2.06
N LEU A 284 -10.75 -10.44 1.08
CA LEU A 284 -11.06 -10.39 -0.35
C LEU A 284 -12.18 -11.36 -0.71
N ALA A 285 -12.04 -12.63 -0.34
CA ALA A 285 -13.04 -13.66 -0.62
C ALA A 285 -14.40 -13.35 0.02
N ARG A 286 -14.41 -12.74 1.21
CA ARG A 286 -15.64 -12.27 1.88
C ARG A 286 -16.30 -11.14 1.09
N ARG A 287 -15.56 -10.06 0.77
CA ARG A 287 -16.08 -8.92 -0.01
C ARG A 287 -16.57 -9.34 -1.39
N GLN A 288 -15.88 -10.25 -2.07
CA GLN A 288 -16.30 -10.84 -3.34
C GLN A 288 -17.59 -11.68 -3.19
N ALA A 289 -17.74 -12.43 -2.09
CA ALA A 289 -18.96 -13.19 -1.81
C ALA A 289 -20.15 -12.27 -1.45
N ASP A 290 -19.91 -11.23 -0.66
CA ASP A 290 -20.91 -10.22 -0.27
C ASP A 290 -21.42 -9.49 -1.54
N ALA A 291 -20.52 -9.01 -2.41
CA ALA A 291 -20.85 -8.41 -3.71
C ALA A 291 -21.55 -9.39 -4.68
N GLY A 292 -21.32 -10.70 -4.52
CA GLY A 292 -22.02 -11.75 -5.28
C GLY A 292 -23.41 -12.11 -4.72
N SER A 293 -23.70 -11.77 -3.47
CA SER A 293 -24.91 -12.21 -2.76
C SER A 293 -26.16 -11.40 -3.08
N ASP A 294 -26.00 -10.16 -3.57
CA ASP A 294 -27.10 -9.23 -3.87
C ASP A 294 -27.62 -9.31 -5.33
N ARG A 295 -27.24 -10.36 -6.07
CA ARG A 295 -27.80 -10.65 -7.41
C ARG A 295 -28.93 -11.67 -7.34
N PRO A 296 -30.13 -11.40 -7.90
CA PRO A 296 -31.14 -12.43 -8.07
C PRO A 296 -30.61 -13.54 -9.00
N ARG A 297 -30.79 -14.80 -8.59
CA ARG A 297 -30.33 -15.99 -9.33
C ARG A 297 -30.76 -15.96 -10.81
N ARG A 298 -29.84 -15.54 -11.69
CA ARG A 298 -29.86 -15.88 -13.12
C ARG A 298 -28.99 -17.10 -13.35
N THR A 299 -29.49 -17.99 -14.19
CA THR A 299 -28.87 -19.28 -14.54
C THR A 299 -27.51 -19.09 -15.22
N ALA A 300 -26.65 -20.08 -15.03
CA ALA A 300 -25.25 -20.07 -15.44
C ALA A 300 -25.01 -19.65 -16.91
N GLU A 301 -24.34 -18.51 -17.06
CA GLU A 301 -23.35 -18.26 -18.10
C GLU A 301 -22.25 -17.40 -17.45
N SER A 302 -20.98 -17.74 -17.71
CA SER A 302 -19.83 -17.29 -16.93
C SER A 302 -19.48 -15.82 -17.16
N VAL A 303 -19.46 -15.02 -16.09
CA VAL A 303 -18.94 -13.64 -16.13
C VAL A 303 -17.48 -13.65 -15.69
N HIS A 304 -16.57 -13.48 -16.65
CA HIS A 304 -15.17 -13.13 -16.38
C HIS A 304 -15.08 -11.68 -15.90
N TYR A 305 -14.12 -11.40 -15.01
CA TYR A 305 -13.62 -10.04 -14.77
C TYR A 305 -12.54 -9.75 -15.81
N ASP A 306 -12.56 -8.55 -16.39
CA ASP A 306 -11.77 -8.15 -17.56
C ASP A 306 -10.91 -6.93 -17.16
N PRO A 307 -9.57 -6.96 -17.33
CA PRO A 307 -8.65 -5.99 -16.72
C PRO A 307 -8.62 -4.59 -17.40
N ARG A 308 -9.77 -4.07 -17.85
CA ARG A 308 -9.89 -2.86 -18.72
C ARG A 308 -10.48 -1.61 -18.05
N MET A 309 -10.05 -1.29 -16.83
CA MET A 309 -10.63 -0.19 -16.03
C MET A 309 -9.67 0.98 -15.82
N ALA A 310 -9.94 2.11 -16.47
CA ALA A 310 -9.21 3.37 -16.29
C ALA A 310 -10.00 4.37 -15.42
N LEU A 311 -9.75 4.36 -14.10
CA LEU A 311 -10.39 5.27 -13.13
C LEU A 311 -9.97 6.73 -13.33
N LEU A 312 -10.94 7.61 -13.66
CA LEU A 312 -10.73 9.06 -13.71
C LEU A 312 -11.08 9.72 -12.38
N TYR A 313 -10.10 9.79 -11.48
CA TYR A 313 -10.17 10.69 -10.33
C TYR A 313 -10.46 12.12 -10.78
N ARG A 314 -11.28 12.84 -10.02
CA ARG A 314 -11.56 14.28 -10.20
C ARG A 314 -10.36 15.13 -9.77
N ALA A 315 -9.23 14.94 -10.45
CA ALA A 315 -7.94 15.46 -10.07
C ALA A 315 -7.64 16.82 -10.73
N GLU A 316 -7.10 17.74 -9.93
CA GLU A 316 -6.44 18.91 -10.49
C GLU A 316 -5.10 18.48 -11.10
N LEU A 317 -4.93 18.73 -12.40
CA LEU A 317 -3.69 18.53 -13.14
C LEU A 317 -3.06 19.91 -13.40
N LYS A 318 -1.83 20.12 -12.94
CA LYS A 318 -1.12 21.41 -13.09
C LYS A 318 0.29 21.20 -13.63
N PRO A 319 0.59 21.63 -14.87
CA PRO A 319 -0.35 22.04 -15.93
C PRO A 319 -1.31 20.91 -16.33
N SER A 320 -2.44 21.28 -16.94
CA SER A 320 -3.39 20.33 -17.52
C SER A 320 -2.84 19.66 -18.78
N LYS A 321 -3.47 18.56 -19.20
CA LYS A 321 -3.12 17.81 -20.43
C LYS A 321 -3.09 18.71 -21.67
N LEU A 322 -4.09 19.57 -21.83
CA LEU A 322 -4.17 20.47 -22.98
C LEU A 322 -3.16 21.62 -22.91
N GLU A 323 -2.81 22.12 -21.73
CA GLU A 323 -1.75 23.12 -21.57
C GLU A 323 -0.37 22.55 -21.91
N LEU A 324 -0.08 21.31 -21.52
CA LEU A 324 1.15 20.62 -21.94
C LEU A 324 1.22 20.44 -23.46
N VAL A 325 0.14 19.94 -24.08
CA VAL A 325 0.10 19.76 -25.55
C VAL A 325 0.18 21.11 -26.26
N ALA A 326 -0.48 22.17 -25.74
CA ALA A 326 -0.39 23.52 -26.28
C ALA A 326 1.05 24.09 -26.26
N ALA A 327 1.81 23.81 -25.21
CA ALA A 327 3.20 24.25 -25.10
C ALA A 327 4.16 23.43 -25.98
N TRP A 328 3.93 22.12 -26.13
CA TRP A 328 4.88 21.20 -26.77
C TRP A 328 4.64 20.99 -28.28
N LEU A 329 3.38 20.87 -28.69
CA LEU A 329 3.01 20.46 -30.06
C LEU A 329 3.46 21.47 -31.13
N PRO A 330 3.31 22.80 -30.97
CA PRO A 330 3.75 23.75 -31.99
C PRO A 330 5.26 23.74 -32.28
N GLY A 331 6.07 23.17 -31.37
CA GLY A 331 7.50 22.98 -31.58
C GLY A 331 7.88 21.69 -32.33
N ARG A 332 6.91 20.90 -32.80
CA ARG A 332 7.16 19.65 -33.53
C ARG A 332 7.29 19.88 -35.04
N PRO A 333 8.21 19.21 -35.75
CA PRO A 333 8.43 19.42 -37.19
C PRO A 333 7.26 18.95 -38.08
N TRP A 334 6.29 18.24 -37.50
CA TRP A 334 5.08 17.74 -38.17
C TRP A 334 3.81 18.51 -37.75
N PHE A 335 3.93 19.56 -36.94
CA PHE A 335 2.81 20.45 -36.63
C PHE A 335 2.50 21.39 -37.81
N GLU A 336 1.23 21.70 -37.98
CA GLU A 336 0.73 22.61 -39.01
C GLU A 336 -0.54 23.29 -38.49
N GLY A 337 -0.60 24.63 -38.56
CA GLY A 337 -1.76 25.40 -38.11
C GLY A 337 -1.38 26.63 -37.30
N PRO A 338 -2.38 27.38 -36.80
CA PRO A 338 -2.16 28.61 -36.05
C PRO A 338 -1.69 28.30 -34.62
N ALA A 339 -0.37 28.25 -34.40
CA ALA A 339 0.27 27.95 -33.12
C ALA A 339 -0.21 28.79 -31.91
N THR A 340 -0.78 29.97 -32.15
CA THR A 340 -1.30 30.88 -31.11
C THR A 340 -2.82 30.83 -30.94
N ALA A 341 -3.52 29.97 -31.68
CA ALA A 341 -4.96 29.77 -31.50
C ALA A 341 -5.25 28.89 -30.26
N ALA A 342 -6.48 28.94 -29.78
CA ALA A 342 -6.92 28.05 -28.71
C ALA A 342 -6.87 26.57 -29.18
N ILE A 343 -6.38 25.70 -28.29
CA ILE A 343 -6.41 24.26 -28.47
C ILE A 343 -7.79 23.70 -28.07
N GLU A 344 -8.31 22.80 -28.88
CA GLU A 344 -9.55 22.05 -28.64
C GLU A 344 -9.23 20.56 -28.60
N ARG A 345 -9.87 19.81 -27.69
CA ARG A 345 -9.89 18.34 -27.73
C ARG A 345 -11.08 17.88 -28.56
N VAL A 346 -10.82 17.41 -29.77
CA VAL A 346 -11.84 16.89 -30.70
C VAL A 346 -12.36 15.54 -30.22
N ALA A 347 -11.45 14.63 -29.88
CA ALA A 347 -11.77 13.32 -29.30
C ALA A 347 -10.55 12.77 -28.54
N ALA A 348 -10.73 11.64 -27.86
CA ALA A 348 -9.65 10.88 -27.25
C ALA A 348 -10.03 9.38 -27.15
N TYR A 349 -9.02 8.54 -27.24
CA TYR A 349 -9.09 7.11 -26.93
C TYR A 349 -7.94 6.71 -25.99
N ARG A 350 -8.08 5.56 -25.32
CA ARG A 350 -7.13 5.08 -24.32
C ARG A 350 -6.84 3.60 -24.47
N PHE A 351 -5.70 3.20 -23.94
CA PHE A 351 -5.35 1.80 -23.76
C PHE A 351 -5.06 1.55 -22.28
N ASP A 352 -5.23 0.32 -21.83
CA ASP A 352 -4.81 -0.11 -20.50
C ASP A 352 -3.36 -0.60 -20.57
N ASP A 353 -2.56 -0.24 -19.57
CA ASP A 353 -1.29 -0.90 -19.29
C ASP A 353 -1.59 -2.18 -18.47
N PRO A 354 -1.24 -3.39 -18.94
CA PRO A 354 -1.45 -4.62 -18.19
C PRO A 354 -0.76 -4.66 -16.81
N ALA A 355 0.24 -3.80 -16.57
CA ALA A 355 0.86 -3.62 -15.25
C ALA A 355 0.20 -2.52 -14.39
N GLY A 356 -0.63 -1.66 -14.96
CA GLY A 356 -1.29 -0.54 -14.28
C GLY A 356 -0.38 0.63 -13.89
N GLU A 357 0.88 0.65 -14.34
CA GLU A 357 1.90 1.63 -13.94
C GLU A 357 1.92 2.87 -14.84
N VAL A 358 1.49 2.72 -16.10
CA VAL A 358 1.52 3.75 -17.13
C VAL A 358 0.11 4.11 -17.58
N GLY A 359 -0.31 5.35 -17.38
CA GLY A 359 -1.53 5.85 -18.01
C GLY A 359 -1.30 6.06 -19.51
N ILE A 360 -2.14 5.51 -20.37
CA ILE A 360 -2.00 5.61 -21.83
C ILE A 360 -3.22 6.30 -22.45
N GLU A 361 -3.00 7.40 -23.16
CA GLU A 361 -4.08 8.18 -23.79
C GLU A 361 -3.63 8.80 -25.10
N THR A 362 -4.45 8.70 -26.14
CA THR A 362 -4.25 9.44 -27.39
C THR A 362 -5.29 10.53 -27.51
N LEU A 363 -4.84 11.78 -27.61
CA LEU A 363 -5.69 12.95 -27.81
C LEU A 363 -5.75 13.31 -29.30
N LEU A 364 -6.95 13.52 -29.83
CA LEU A 364 -7.16 14.21 -31.09
C LEU A 364 -7.41 15.68 -30.78
N VAL A 365 -6.51 16.55 -31.24
CA VAL A 365 -6.52 17.99 -30.92
C VAL A 365 -6.52 18.85 -32.17
N ARG A 366 -7.04 20.07 -32.05
CA ARG A 366 -7.10 21.07 -33.13
C ARG A 366 -6.76 22.45 -32.59
N PHE A 367 -6.11 23.29 -33.40
CA PHE A 367 -5.80 24.68 -33.10
C PHE A 367 -6.62 25.60 -34.02
N GLY A 368 -7.63 26.29 -33.46
CA GLY A 368 -8.57 27.09 -34.27
C GLY A 368 -9.21 26.27 -35.40
N ASP A 369 -9.20 26.81 -36.62
CA ASP A 369 -9.69 26.12 -37.83
C ASP A 369 -8.61 25.23 -38.51
N GLY A 370 -7.54 24.88 -37.80
CA GLY A 370 -6.44 24.05 -38.31
C GLY A 370 -6.79 22.56 -38.48
N PRO A 371 -5.85 21.75 -39.01
CA PRO A 371 -6.01 20.31 -39.12
C PRO A 371 -6.06 19.64 -37.73
N ILE A 372 -6.54 18.40 -37.70
CA ILE A 372 -6.57 17.58 -36.47
C ILE A 372 -5.23 16.85 -36.33
N HIS A 373 -4.56 17.04 -35.20
CA HIS A 373 -3.36 16.30 -34.82
C HIS A 373 -3.69 15.18 -33.84
N GLN A 374 -3.01 14.05 -34.01
CA GLN A 374 -3.07 12.93 -33.09
C GLN A 374 -1.83 12.94 -32.20
N VAL A 375 -2.05 13.04 -30.89
CA VAL A 375 -1.01 13.14 -29.86
C VAL A 375 -1.17 11.99 -28.85
N PRO A 376 -0.49 10.85 -29.08
CA PRO A 376 -0.32 9.81 -28.08
C PRO A 376 0.52 10.30 -26.90
N LEU A 377 0.05 10.05 -25.68
CA LEU A 377 0.70 10.43 -24.43
C LEU A 377 0.78 9.24 -23.48
N THR A 378 1.93 9.08 -22.80
CA THR A 378 2.03 8.25 -21.59
C THR A 378 2.28 9.11 -20.35
N TYR A 379 1.71 8.68 -19.22
CA TYR A 379 1.83 9.33 -17.91
C TYR A 379 2.50 8.37 -16.93
N ARG A 380 3.75 8.64 -16.55
CA ARG A 380 4.56 7.78 -15.67
C ARG A 380 4.79 8.40 -14.30
N GLY A 381 4.83 7.57 -13.25
CA GLY A 381 5.18 7.97 -11.88
C GLY A 381 6.68 8.24 -11.64
N ALA A 382 7.52 7.95 -12.63
CA ALA A 382 8.96 8.18 -12.62
C ALA A 382 9.45 8.57 -14.03
N PRO A 383 10.65 9.16 -14.20
CA PRO A 383 11.25 9.38 -15.50
C PRO A 383 11.49 8.06 -16.25
N LEU A 384 11.33 8.08 -17.57
CA LEU A 384 11.76 7.00 -18.47
C LEU A 384 13.27 7.13 -18.77
N ASP A 385 14.02 6.03 -18.63
CA ASP A 385 15.43 5.96 -19.04
C ASP A 385 15.57 6.30 -20.54
N ASP A 386 16.54 7.16 -20.87
CA ASP A 386 16.77 7.72 -22.22
C ASP A 386 15.54 8.41 -22.90
N GLY A 387 14.42 8.61 -22.18
CA GLY A 387 13.20 9.21 -22.71
C GLY A 387 13.24 10.73 -22.94
N GLY A 388 14.41 11.37 -22.83
CA GLY A 388 14.56 12.84 -22.82
C GLY A 388 14.01 13.53 -24.06
N ASP A 389 14.29 13.00 -25.26
CA ASP A 389 13.84 13.57 -26.54
C ASP A 389 12.32 13.44 -26.75
N TRP A 390 11.68 12.53 -26.01
CA TRP A 390 10.24 12.26 -26.05
C TRP A 390 9.47 12.98 -24.95
N LEU A 391 10.13 13.68 -24.03
CA LEU A 391 9.47 14.35 -22.91
C LEU A 391 8.59 15.51 -23.41
N VAL A 392 7.28 15.41 -23.16
CA VAL A 392 6.30 16.47 -23.38
C VAL A 392 6.35 17.48 -22.23
N GLY A 393 6.50 16.98 -21.00
CA GLY A 393 6.69 17.80 -19.81
C GLY A 393 6.45 17.03 -18.52
N THR A 394 6.22 17.76 -17.44
CA THR A 394 5.79 17.20 -16.14
C THR A 394 4.54 17.91 -15.67
N MET A 395 3.66 17.17 -14.99
CA MET A 395 2.48 17.73 -14.31
C MET A 395 2.41 17.24 -12.86
N GLU A 396 1.83 18.05 -11.98
CA GLU A 396 1.39 17.62 -10.66
C GLU A 396 -0.07 17.18 -10.73
N HIS A 397 -0.35 15.96 -10.28
CA HIS A 397 -1.69 15.38 -10.19
C HIS A 397 -2.11 15.32 -8.73
N SER A 398 -3.26 15.89 -8.35
CA SER A 398 -3.64 16.03 -6.93
C SER A 398 -3.64 14.72 -6.12
N VAL A 399 -4.08 13.61 -6.71
CA VAL A 399 -4.04 12.26 -6.10
C VAL A 399 -2.69 11.54 -6.32
N LEU A 400 -2.18 11.52 -7.56
CA LEU A 400 -1.05 10.67 -7.96
C LEU A 400 0.33 11.35 -7.86
N GLY A 401 0.41 12.60 -7.40
CA GLY A 401 1.64 13.37 -7.32
C GLY A 401 2.23 13.73 -8.69
N ARG A 402 3.54 13.95 -8.74
CA ARG A 402 4.24 14.29 -9.99
C ARG A 402 4.14 13.16 -11.02
N ARG A 403 3.88 13.55 -12.27
CA ARG A 403 3.84 12.66 -13.43
C ARG A 403 4.73 13.19 -14.54
N TRP A 404 5.54 12.31 -15.11
CA TRP A 404 6.32 12.57 -16.32
C TRP A 404 5.48 12.19 -17.53
N VAL A 405 5.40 13.10 -18.49
CA VAL A 405 4.50 13.00 -19.63
C VAL A 405 5.35 12.89 -20.89
N TYR A 406 5.19 11.80 -21.64
CA TYR A 406 5.97 11.51 -22.84
C TYR A 406 5.07 11.44 -24.07
N ASP A 407 5.65 11.80 -25.21
CA ASP A 407 5.11 11.45 -26.53
C ASP A 407 5.24 9.95 -26.70
N ALA A 408 4.10 9.26 -26.73
CA ALA A 408 4.06 7.82 -26.44
C ALA A 408 4.80 6.95 -27.46
N LEU A 409 5.20 7.48 -28.62
CA LEU A 409 6.06 6.75 -29.57
C LEU A 409 7.46 6.44 -29.01
N GLY A 410 7.92 7.17 -27.99
CA GLY A 410 9.14 6.84 -27.25
C GLY A 410 8.94 5.82 -26.14
N ASP A 411 7.71 5.38 -25.88
CA ASP A 411 7.36 4.56 -24.72
C ASP A 411 7.03 3.10 -25.14
N PRO A 412 7.82 2.10 -24.69
CA PRO A 412 7.60 0.71 -25.09
C PRO A 412 6.25 0.15 -24.64
N VAL A 413 5.64 0.69 -23.58
CA VAL A 413 4.33 0.25 -23.09
C VAL A 413 3.21 0.69 -24.03
N TYR A 414 3.30 1.90 -24.59
CA TYR A 414 2.36 2.33 -25.65
C TYR A 414 2.54 1.52 -26.93
N LEU A 415 3.78 1.22 -27.34
CA LEU A 415 4.03 0.44 -28.56
C LEU A 415 3.45 -0.98 -28.44
N ALA A 416 3.51 -1.60 -27.26
CA ALA A 416 2.86 -2.87 -26.98
C ALA A 416 1.32 -2.76 -27.03
N ALA A 417 0.74 -1.76 -26.36
CA ALA A 417 -0.71 -1.53 -26.35
C ALA A 417 -1.28 -1.22 -27.75
N LEU A 418 -0.53 -0.45 -28.56
CA LEU A 418 -0.90 -0.17 -29.95
C LEU A 418 -0.91 -1.45 -30.80
N ALA A 419 0.02 -2.38 -30.59
CA ALA A 419 0.03 -3.68 -31.28
C ALA A 419 -1.20 -4.53 -30.93
N GLY A 420 -1.65 -4.51 -29.66
CA GLY A 420 -2.91 -5.11 -29.23
C GLY A 420 -4.13 -4.49 -29.92
N ALA A 421 -4.17 -3.15 -30.01
CA ALA A 421 -5.26 -2.44 -30.69
C ALA A 421 -5.40 -2.79 -32.19
N PHE A 422 -4.28 -3.02 -32.89
CA PHE A 422 -4.32 -3.56 -34.27
C PHE A 422 -4.96 -4.95 -34.34
N ALA A 423 -4.68 -5.82 -33.36
CA ALA A 423 -5.24 -7.16 -33.25
C ALA A 423 -6.73 -7.19 -32.83
N GLY A 424 -7.33 -6.03 -32.52
CA GLY A 424 -8.74 -5.89 -32.17
C GLY A 424 -9.02 -5.78 -30.67
N GLU A 425 -7.99 -5.56 -29.84
CA GLU A 425 -8.21 -5.19 -28.44
C GLU A 425 -8.93 -3.83 -28.36
N PRO A 426 -10.02 -3.71 -27.59
CA PRO A 426 -10.79 -2.48 -27.51
C PRO A 426 -10.08 -1.42 -26.66
N GLN A 427 -10.44 -0.16 -26.88
CA GLN A 427 -10.02 0.94 -26.00
C GLN A 427 -10.54 0.76 -24.57
N ALA A 428 -9.79 1.30 -23.61
CA ALA A 428 -10.15 1.29 -22.18
C ALA A 428 -11.49 1.99 -21.91
N GLU A 429 -12.28 1.48 -20.97
CA GLU A 429 -13.55 2.08 -20.56
C GLU A 429 -13.32 3.26 -19.60
N GLU A 430 -13.88 4.44 -19.92
CA GLU A 430 -13.81 5.63 -19.05
C GLU A 430 -14.98 5.64 -18.06
N PHE A 431 -14.71 5.77 -16.76
CA PHE A 431 -15.74 6.00 -15.72
C PHE A 431 -15.56 7.38 -15.07
N ILE A 432 -16.66 8.09 -14.81
CA ILE A 432 -16.68 9.38 -14.10
C ILE A 432 -17.43 9.19 -12.78
N GLU A 433 -16.84 9.65 -11.68
CA GLU A 433 -17.53 9.73 -10.39
C GLU A 433 -18.47 10.96 -10.37
N VAL A 434 -19.78 10.71 -10.26
CA VAL A 434 -20.84 11.72 -10.11
C VAL A 434 -21.56 11.44 -8.79
N ASP A 435 -21.46 12.38 -7.84
CA ASP A 435 -22.09 12.33 -6.52
C ASP A 435 -21.85 11.01 -5.72
N GLY A 436 -20.72 10.34 -5.98
CA GLY A 436 -20.30 9.10 -5.34
C GLY A 436 -20.53 7.82 -6.15
N GLU A 437 -21.23 7.91 -7.29
CA GLU A 437 -21.48 6.78 -8.20
C GLU A 437 -20.54 6.83 -9.43
N LEU A 438 -20.03 5.68 -9.85
CA LEU A 438 -19.18 5.55 -11.04
C LEU A 438 -20.03 5.37 -12.31
N GLU A 439 -20.33 6.47 -13.00
CA GLU A 439 -21.02 6.44 -14.29
C GLU A 439 -20.03 6.10 -15.42
N LEU A 440 -20.36 5.09 -16.24
CA LEU A 440 -19.61 4.82 -17.48
C LEU A 440 -19.77 6.01 -18.43
N ARG A 441 -18.67 6.69 -18.70
CA ARG A 441 -18.61 7.73 -19.73
C ARG A 441 -18.55 7.05 -21.09
N ALA A 442 -19.55 7.33 -21.94
CA ALA A 442 -19.48 6.95 -23.34
C ALA A 442 -18.17 7.48 -23.97
N PRO A 443 -17.36 6.62 -24.63
CA PRO A 443 -16.08 7.04 -25.19
C PRO A 443 -16.31 8.06 -26.30
N SER A 444 -15.45 9.10 -26.35
CA SER A 444 -15.61 10.21 -27.31
C SER A 444 -15.34 9.84 -28.78
N MET A 445 -14.90 8.61 -29.02
CA MET A 445 -14.69 8.02 -30.34
C MET A 445 -14.73 6.51 -30.24
N ALA A 446 -14.84 5.81 -31.37
CA ALA A 446 -14.59 4.39 -31.50
C ALA A 446 -13.29 4.15 -32.28
N ILE A 447 -12.59 3.05 -31.96
CA ILE A 447 -11.42 2.56 -32.72
C ILE A 447 -11.68 1.15 -33.25
N THR A 448 -11.00 0.77 -34.33
CA THR A 448 -11.11 -0.56 -34.96
C THR A 448 -9.80 -0.93 -35.63
N GLY A 449 -9.17 -2.01 -35.15
CA GLY A 449 -8.02 -2.66 -35.79
C GLY A 449 -8.44 -3.62 -36.90
N SER A 450 -7.62 -3.76 -37.94
CA SER A 450 -7.88 -4.66 -39.09
C SER A 450 -7.12 -5.99 -39.05
N GLY A 451 -6.31 -6.24 -38.02
CA GLY A 451 -5.55 -7.48 -37.87
C GLY A 451 -4.16 -7.28 -37.26
N ALA A 452 -3.54 -8.37 -36.82
CA ALA A 452 -2.24 -8.34 -36.15
C ALA A 452 -1.13 -7.72 -37.02
N VAL A 453 -0.23 -6.97 -36.37
CA VAL A 453 0.98 -6.41 -36.99
C VAL A 453 1.91 -7.56 -37.43
N PRO A 454 2.40 -7.58 -38.69
CA PRO A 454 3.35 -8.60 -39.14
C PRO A 454 4.66 -8.56 -38.36
N GLU A 455 5.21 -9.73 -38.03
CA GLU A 455 6.43 -9.88 -37.25
C GLU A 455 7.61 -9.11 -37.90
N GLY A 456 8.28 -8.26 -37.10
CA GLY A 456 9.39 -7.43 -37.55
C GLY A 456 8.99 -6.13 -38.28
N ARG A 457 7.71 -5.78 -38.40
CA ARG A 457 7.27 -4.46 -38.90
C ARG A 457 6.98 -3.48 -37.76
N ALA A 458 7.36 -2.22 -37.97
CA ALA A 458 7.11 -1.14 -37.02
C ALA A 458 5.78 -0.45 -37.31
N ALA A 459 4.99 -0.18 -36.27
CA ALA A 459 3.77 0.62 -36.38
C ALA A 459 4.11 2.11 -36.58
N THR A 460 3.39 2.75 -37.49
CA THR A 460 3.46 4.19 -37.78
C THR A 460 2.14 4.85 -37.40
N VAL A 461 2.21 5.83 -36.49
CA VAL A 461 1.04 6.62 -36.07
C VAL A 461 0.87 7.84 -36.98
N VAL A 462 -0.35 8.04 -37.48
CA VAL A 462 -0.71 9.17 -38.34
C VAL A 462 -0.83 10.44 -37.49
N ARG A 463 0.20 11.27 -37.47
CA ARG A 463 0.27 12.48 -36.63
C ARG A 463 -0.71 13.60 -37.03
N ARG A 464 -1.09 13.68 -38.31
CA ARG A 464 -2.02 14.67 -38.86
C ARG A 464 -3.10 13.92 -39.63
N LEU A 465 -4.33 13.97 -39.14
CA LEU A 465 -5.45 13.22 -39.73
C LEU A 465 -6.02 13.95 -40.96
N GLY A 466 -6.38 13.20 -41.98
CA GLY A 466 -6.92 13.71 -43.25
C GLY A 466 -7.71 12.63 -44.01
N ASP A 467 -8.31 13.02 -45.14
CA ASP A 467 -9.27 12.18 -45.86
C ASP A 467 -8.61 11.12 -46.76
N ASP A 468 -7.39 11.39 -47.25
CA ASP A 468 -6.73 10.58 -48.29
C ASP A 468 -5.77 9.50 -47.75
N ALA A 469 -5.64 9.37 -46.43
CA ALA A 469 -4.68 8.46 -45.81
C ALA A 469 -5.13 6.99 -45.90
N THR A 470 -4.50 6.23 -46.79
CA THR A 470 -4.70 4.78 -46.94
C THR A 470 -3.38 4.03 -46.75
N ALA A 471 -3.48 2.79 -46.27
CA ALA A 471 -2.36 1.87 -46.05
C ALA A 471 -2.78 0.45 -46.45
N ALA A 472 -1.83 -0.37 -46.89
CA ALA A 472 -2.06 -1.72 -47.40
C ALA A 472 -1.88 -2.83 -46.35
N GLY A 473 -1.24 -2.52 -45.23
CA GLY A 473 -0.95 -3.46 -44.14
C GLY A 473 -2.02 -3.49 -43.04
N ALA A 474 -1.60 -3.82 -41.82
CA ALA A 474 -2.47 -3.72 -40.64
C ALA A 474 -2.79 -2.23 -40.37
N THR A 475 -4.04 -1.93 -40.03
CA THR A 475 -4.54 -0.57 -39.85
C THR A 475 -5.33 -0.45 -38.55
N LEU A 476 -5.18 0.69 -37.87
CA LEU A 476 -6.03 1.15 -36.80
C LEU A 476 -6.81 2.35 -37.34
N THR A 477 -8.13 2.26 -37.32
CA THR A 477 -9.04 3.34 -37.76
C THR A 477 -9.90 3.81 -36.61
N GLY A 478 -10.49 5.00 -36.73
CA GLY A 478 -11.47 5.48 -35.75
C GLY A 478 -12.51 6.43 -36.33
N THR A 479 -13.60 6.59 -35.56
CA THR A 479 -14.76 7.45 -35.87
C THR A 479 -15.18 8.21 -34.62
N TRP A 480 -15.67 9.44 -34.77
CA TRP A 480 -16.04 10.32 -33.66
C TRP A 480 -17.12 11.32 -34.06
N ASP A 481 -17.61 12.12 -33.11
CA ASP A 481 -18.62 13.14 -33.38
C ASP A 481 -18.10 14.17 -34.40
N GLY A 482 -18.82 14.31 -35.51
CA GLY A 482 -18.40 15.09 -36.68
C GLY A 482 -17.56 14.34 -37.72
N ARG A 483 -17.20 13.07 -37.48
CA ARG A 483 -16.39 12.23 -38.37
C ARG A 483 -16.83 10.76 -38.35
N THR A 484 -17.89 10.45 -39.08
CA THR A 484 -18.48 9.09 -39.15
C THR A 484 -17.76 8.14 -40.12
N ALA A 485 -16.95 8.67 -41.04
CA ALA A 485 -16.12 7.85 -41.93
C ALA A 485 -14.87 7.35 -41.19
N PRO A 486 -14.55 6.04 -41.23
CA PRO A 486 -13.34 5.50 -40.61
C PRO A 486 -12.09 6.23 -41.10
N THR A 487 -11.39 6.88 -40.18
CA THR A 487 -10.17 7.66 -40.47
C THR A 487 -8.96 6.89 -39.97
N LEU A 488 -7.90 6.80 -40.78
CA LEU A 488 -6.68 6.09 -40.43
C LEU A 488 -5.93 6.78 -39.28
N LEU A 489 -5.76 6.06 -38.17
CA LEU A 489 -5.06 6.52 -36.97
C LEU A 489 -3.62 5.97 -36.92
N ALA A 490 -3.42 4.71 -37.29
CA ALA A 490 -2.10 4.10 -37.38
C ALA A 490 -2.08 2.98 -38.42
N TYR A 491 -0.89 2.62 -38.91
CA TYR A 491 -0.70 1.48 -39.81
C TYR A 491 0.63 0.76 -39.56
N ALA A 492 0.73 -0.51 -39.97
CA ALA A 492 1.98 -1.25 -40.01
C ALA A 492 2.05 -2.06 -41.32
N GLU A 493 3.07 -1.79 -42.14
CA GLU A 493 3.27 -2.32 -43.49
C GLU A 493 4.55 -3.13 -43.63
#